data_AF-A0A1F9XKK6-F1
#
_entry.id   AF-A0A1F9XKK6-F1
#
_cell.length_a   1.000
_cell.length_b   1.000
_cell.length_c   1.000
_cell.angle_alpha   90.00
_cell.angle_beta   90.00
_cell.angle_gamma   90.00
#
_symmetry.space_group_name_H-M   'P 1'
#
loop_
_entity.id
_entity.type
_entity.pdbx_description
1 polymer ?
#
loop_
_entity_poly.entity_id
_entity_poly.type
_entity_poly.pdbx_seq_one_letter_code
_entity_poly.pdbx_strand_id
1 'polypeptide(L)'
;MRFLRWFLGLVIVVAVVYLNFRMELSPMMRAINLLIPSCFMCLWRIYKGPTPADRIVALDIIGILIIGFCGILSIFSNRVFYIEIAIAWALQSFIATIALAKFLEGKDFDD
;
A
#
# COMPACT_ATOMS: atom_id res chain seq x y z
N MET A 1 17.15 21.76 0.85
CA MET A 1 16.99 20.68 -0.16
C MET A 1 15.98 19.58 0.21
N ARG A 2 15.70 19.27 1.50
CA ARG A 2 14.62 18.33 1.88
C ARG A 2 13.22 18.80 1.50
N PHE A 3 12.90 20.08 1.74
CA PHE A 3 11.60 20.68 1.41
C PHE A 3 11.22 20.55 -0.08
N LEU A 4 12.18 20.71 -0.99
CA LEU A 4 11.96 20.62 -2.43
C LEU A 4 11.55 19.20 -2.88
N ARG A 5 12.07 18.16 -2.23
CA ARG A 5 11.71 16.76 -2.52
C ARG A 5 10.28 16.43 -2.05
N TRP A 6 9.86 16.99 -0.91
CA TRP A 6 8.49 16.86 -0.42
C TRP A 6 7.49 17.59 -1.32
N PHE A 7 7.82 18.81 -1.74
CA PHE A 7 6.96 19.59 -2.64
C PHE A 7 6.82 18.91 -4.02
N LEU A 8 7.92 18.42 -4.60
CA LEU A 8 7.90 17.62 -5.84
C LEU A 8 7.05 16.35 -5.69
N GLY A 9 7.18 15.62 -4.59
CA GLY A 9 6.38 14.42 -4.33
C GLY A 9 4.88 14.74 -4.24
N LEU A 10 4.51 15.79 -3.53
CA LEU A 10 3.13 16.23 -3.40
C LEU A 10 2.56 16.67 -4.75
N VAL A 11 3.32 17.43 -5.53
CA VAL A 11 2.91 17.85 -6.89
C VAL A 11 2.70 16.64 -7.80
N ILE A 12 3.57 15.62 -7.74
CA ILE A 12 3.41 14.38 -8.53
C ILE A 12 2.14 13.63 -8.11
N VAL A 13 1.90 13.46 -6.82
CA VAL A 13 0.69 12.78 -6.31
C VAL A 13 -0.56 13.52 -6.77
N VAL A 14 -0.60 14.85 -6.58
CA VAL A 14 -1.73 15.68 -6.97
C VAL A 14 -1.94 15.65 -8.49
N ALA A 15 -0.86 15.68 -9.29
CA ALA A 15 -0.95 15.57 -10.74
C ALA A 15 -1.51 14.21 -11.18
N VAL A 16 -1.04 13.10 -10.60
CA VAL A 16 -1.55 11.75 -10.89
C VAL A 16 -3.04 11.65 -10.57
N VAL A 17 -3.47 12.14 -9.41
CA VAL A 17 -4.89 12.15 -9.00
C VAL A 17 -5.72 13.03 -9.93
N TYR A 18 -5.24 14.23 -10.24
CA TYR A 18 -5.93 15.17 -11.12
C TYR A 18 -6.09 14.62 -12.54
N LEU A 19 -5.03 14.05 -13.11
CA LEU A 19 -5.08 13.41 -14.44
C LEU A 19 -6.04 12.22 -14.46
N ASN A 20 -6.05 11.41 -13.40
CA ASN A 20 -6.96 10.27 -13.25
C ASN A 20 -8.45 10.72 -13.24
N PHE A 21 -8.76 11.83 -12.57
CA PHE A 21 -10.11 12.38 -12.50
C PHE A 21 -10.54 13.11 -13.77
N ARG A 22 -9.59 13.76 -14.46
CA ARG A 22 -9.82 14.49 -15.72
C ARG A 22 -10.12 13.55 -16.88
N MET A 23 -9.48 12.38 -16.90
CA MET A 23 -9.76 11.38 -17.94
C MET A 23 -11.12 10.72 -17.67
N GLU A 24 -11.99 10.66 -18.67
CA GLU A 24 -13.28 9.95 -18.63
C GLU A 24 -13.08 8.42 -18.71
N LEU A 25 -12.30 7.89 -17.78
CA LEU A 25 -12.04 6.46 -17.61
C LEU A 25 -13.17 5.81 -16.81
N SER A 26 -13.40 4.52 -17.07
CA SER A 26 -14.31 3.70 -16.26
C SER A 26 -13.88 3.68 -14.78
N PRO A 27 -14.83 3.54 -13.82
CA PRO A 27 -14.52 3.59 -12.38
C PRO A 27 -13.46 2.58 -11.94
N MET A 28 -13.44 1.39 -12.55
CA MET A 28 -12.45 0.35 -12.26
C MET A 28 -11.04 0.76 -12.70
N MET A 29 -10.92 1.34 -13.89
CA MET A 29 -9.62 1.75 -14.44
C MET A 29 -9.02 2.91 -13.64
N ARG A 30 -9.88 3.78 -13.07
CA ARG A 30 -9.47 4.82 -12.14
C ARG A 30 -8.79 4.25 -10.89
N ALA A 31 -9.39 3.23 -10.27
CA ALA A 31 -8.86 2.58 -9.07
C ALA A 31 -7.50 1.92 -9.32
N ILE A 32 -7.35 1.19 -10.43
CA ILE A 32 -6.08 0.54 -10.81
C ILE A 32 -4.97 1.59 -11.00
N ASN A 33 -5.28 2.68 -11.72
CA ASN A 33 -4.33 3.76 -11.98
C ASN A 33 -3.88 4.51 -10.71
N LEU A 34 -4.59 4.39 -9.59
CA LEU A 34 -4.15 4.92 -8.28
C LEU A 34 -3.31 3.91 -7.49
N LEU A 35 -3.65 2.62 -7.57
CA LEU A 35 -2.93 1.57 -6.85
C LEU A 35 -1.52 1.32 -7.41
N ILE A 36 -1.36 1.30 -8.74
CA ILE A 36 -0.07 1.07 -9.40
C ILE A 36 1.01 2.06 -8.95
N PRO A 37 0.84 3.40 -9.07
CA PRO A 37 1.85 4.35 -8.61
C PRO A 37 2.08 4.29 -7.09
N SER A 38 1.05 3.95 -6.31
CA SER A 38 1.19 3.74 -4.86
C SER A 38 2.14 2.58 -4.55
N CYS A 39 2.06 1.47 -5.29
CA CYS A 39 3.00 0.35 -5.16
C CYS A 39 4.45 0.79 -5.41
N PHE A 40 4.69 1.58 -6.47
CA PHE A 40 6.03 2.10 -6.77
C PHE A 40 6.56 3.01 -5.66
N MET A 41 5.71 3.86 -5.06
CA MET A 41 6.09 4.70 -3.93
C MET A 41 6.47 3.86 -2.69
N CYS A 42 5.70 2.81 -2.40
CA CYS A 42 6.00 1.88 -1.30
C CYS A 42 7.31 1.12 -1.55
N LEU A 43 7.53 0.58 -2.75
CA LEU A 43 8.78 -0.09 -3.12
C LEU A 43 9.99 0.84 -2.98
N TRP A 44 9.84 2.11 -3.39
CA TRP A 44 10.88 3.11 -3.20
C TRP A 44 11.17 3.38 -1.72
N ARG A 45 10.15 3.40 -0.85
CA ARG A 45 10.30 3.54 0.60
C ARG A 45 10.97 2.32 1.24
N ILE A 46 10.67 1.11 0.78
CA ILE A 46 11.34 -0.11 1.24
C ILE A 46 12.85 -0.05 0.91
N TYR A 47 13.20 0.39 -0.30
CA TYR A 47 14.60 0.45 -0.72
C TYR A 47 15.39 1.57 -0.04
N LYS A 48 14.83 2.79 0.07
CA LYS A 48 15.52 3.97 0.63
C LYS A 48 15.12 4.35 2.05
N GLY A 49 14.35 3.51 2.76
CA GLY A 49 13.92 3.78 4.12
C GLY A 49 15.12 3.94 5.08
N PRO A 50 15.17 5.03 5.88
CA PRO A 50 16.31 5.32 6.74
C PRO A 50 16.39 4.41 7.97
N THR A 51 15.24 3.99 8.51
CA THR A 51 15.18 3.03 9.62
C THR A 51 14.62 1.68 9.15
N PRO A 52 14.96 0.55 9.81
CA PRO A 52 14.31 -0.73 9.54
C PRO A 52 12.78 -0.65 9.70
N ALA A 53 12.32 0.03 10.76
CA ALA A 53 10.90 0.26 11.01
C ALA A 53 10.18 0.93 9.83
N ASP A 54 10.79 1.96 9.23
CA ASP A 54 10.24 2.64 8.04
C ASP A 54 10.05 1.71 6.84
N ARG A 55 10.94 0.72 6.68
CA ARG A 55 10.88 -0.24 5.57
C ARG A 55 9.79 -1.26 5.81
N ILE A 56 9.62 -1.71 7.06
CA ILE A 56 8.58 -2.69 7.36
C ILE A 56 7.18 -2.06 7.29
N VAL A 57 6.99 -0.84 7.80
CA VAL A 57 5.71 -0.14 7.65
C VAL A 57 5.36 0.03 6.16
N ALA A 58 6.35 0.33 5.31
CA ALA A 58 6.12 0.41 3.87
C ALA A 58 5.73 -0.95 3.25
N LEU A 59 6.24 -2.06 3.80
CA LEU A 59 5.87 -3.42 3.40
C LEU A 59 4.44 -3.77 3.83
N ASP A 60 4.02 -3.38 5.03
CA ASP A 60 2.63 -3.54 5.50
C ASP A 60 1.64 -2.77 4.60
N ILE A 61 1.99 -1.54 4.21
CA ILE A 61 1.18 -0.76 3.26
C ILE A 61 1.05 -1.49 1.90
N ILE A 62 2.08 -2.22 1.44
CA ILE A 62 1.94 -3.05 0.23
C ILE A 62 0.89 -4.15 0.44
N GLY A 63 0.80 -4.74 1.63
CA GLY A 63 -0.26 -5.68 1.97
C GLY A 63 -1.66 -5.08 1.81
N ILE A 64 -1.85 -3.84 2.25
CA ILE A 64 -3.10 -3.09 2.06
C ILE A 64 -3.37 -2.82 0.56
N LEU A 65 -2.35 -2.51 -0.23
CA LEU A 65 -2.50 -2.34 -1.68
C LEU A 65 -2.93 -3.64 -2.37
N ILE A 66 -2.39 -4.80 -1.95
CA ILE A 66 -2.80 -6.13 -2.44
C ILE A 66 -4.29 -6.37 -2.15
N ILE A 67 -4.75 -6.05 -0.94
CA ILE A 67 -6.19 -6.13 -0.57
C ILE A 67 -7.04 -5.26 -1.52
N GLY A 68 -6.57 -4.05 -1.84
CA GLY A 68 -7.21 -3.17 -2.83
C GLY A 68 -7.32 -3.82 -4.22
N PHE A 69 -6.24 -4.46 -4.70
CA PHE A 69 -6.28 -5.19 -5.98
C PHE A 69 -7.23 -6.39 -5.93
N CYS A 70 -7.25 -7.16 -4.85
CA CYS A 70 -8.19 -8.25 -4.66
C CYS A 70 -9.65 -7.77 -4.71
N GLY A 71 -9.95 -6.61 -4.11
CA GLY A 71 -11.28 -6.00 -4.21
C GLY A 71 -11.68 -5.70 -5.66
N ILE A 72 -10.78 -5.08 -6.45
CA ILE A 72 -11.04 -4.78 -7.86
C ILE A 72 -11.22 -6.07 -8.68
N LEU A 73 -10.35 -7.05 -8.48
CA LEU A 73 -10.41 -8.35 -9.15
C LEU A 73 -11.69 -9.12 -8.80
N SER A 74 -12.19 -8.99 -7.57
CA SER A 74 -13.45 -9.60 -7.18
C SER A 74 -14.63 -9.07 -8.01
N ILE A 75 -14.69 -7.76 -8.22
CA ILE A 75 -15.75 -7.13 -9.02
C ILE A 75 -15.59 -7.48 -10.50
N PHE A 76 -14.36 -7.47 -11.02
CA PHE A 76 -14.10 -7.80 -12.43
C PHE A 76 -14.42 -9.26 -12.77
N SER A 77 -13.98 -10.19 -11.92
CA SER A 77 -14.15 -11.63 -12.14
C SER A 77 -15.47 -12.20 -11.61
N ASN A 78 -16.25 -11.42 -10.84
CA ASN A 78 -17.45 -11.88 -10.11
C ASN A 78 -17.19 -13.15 -9.28
N ARG A 79 -16.02 -13.23 -8.63
CA ARG A 79 -15.65 -14.34 -7.74
C ARG A 79 -15.46 -13.83 -6.32
N VAL A 80 -16.15 -14.44 -5.37
CA VAL A 80 -16.04 -14.15 -3.93
C VAL A 80 -14.68 -14.57 -3.37
N PHE A 81 -14.04 -15.57 -3.98
CA PHE A 81 -12.71 -16.07 -3.61
C PHE A 81 -11.64 -14.97 -3.43
N TYR A 82 -11.68 -13.91 -4.24
CA TYR A 82 -10.72 -12.80 -4.08
C TYR A 82 -10.93 -12.01 -2.77
N ILE A 83 -12.15 -11.92 -2.26
CA ILE A 83 -12.46 -11.28 -0.97
C ILE A 83 -12.00 -12.18 0.18
N GLU A 84 -12.11 -13.49 0.04
CA GLU A 84 -11.59 -14.45 1.04
C GLU A 84 -10.07 -14.31 1.18
N ILE A 85 -9.35 -14.22 0.05
CA ILE A 85 -7.90 -13.93 0.05
C ILE A 85 -7.62 -12.58 0.71
N ALA A 86 -8.39 -11.55 0.37
CA ALA A 86 -8.20 -10.20 0.90
C ALA A 86 -8.35 -10.16 2.43
N ILE A 87 -9.36 -10.84 2.99
CA ILE A 87 -9.59 -10.91 4.44
C ILE A 87 -8.48 -11.69 5.13
N ALA A 88 -8.08 -12.83 4.57
CA ALA A 88 -6.96 -13.61 5.10
C ALA A 88 -5.66 -12.79 5.11
N TRP A 89 -5.41 -12.02 4.05
CA TRP A 89 -4.24 -11.14 3.94
C TRP A 89 -4.31 -9.98 4.94
N ALA A 90 -5.49 -9.40 5.19
CA ALA A 90 -5.69 -8.34 6.16
C ALA A 90 -5.31 -8.80 7.58
N LEU A 91 -5.78 -9.98 7.98
CA LEU A 91 -5.43 -10.57 9.28
C LEU A 91 -3.93 -10.88 9.38
N GLN A 92 -3.34 -11.44 8.32
CA GLN A 92 -1.92 -11.73 8.28
C GLN A 92 -1.05 -10.47 8.39
N SER A 93 -1.40 -9.40 7.67
CA SER A 93 -0.68 -8.10 7.72
C SER A 93 -0.72 -7.50 9.12
N PHE A 94 -1.88 -7.58 9.77
CA PHE A 94 -2.03 -7.12 11.15
C PHE A 94 -1.16 -7.90 12.14
N ILE A 95 -1.18 -9.24 12.07
CA ILE A 95 -0.33 -10.09 12.92
C ILE A 95 1.14 -9.79 12.69
N ALA A 96 1.58 -9.67 11.43
CA ALA A 96 2.96 -9.35 11.07
C ALA A 96 3.40 -8.00 11.65
N THR A 97 2.52 -6.99 11.63
CA THR A 97 2.79 -5.66 12.18
C THR A 97 2.93 -5.68 13.71
N ILE A 98 2.08 -6.45 14.42
CA ILE A 98 2.22 -6.62 15.88
C ILE A 98 3.51 -7.36 16.24
N ALA A 99 3.80 -8.47 15.54
CA ALA A 99 5.02 -9.25 15.76
C ALA A 99 6.26 -8.38 15.57
N LEU A 100 6.25 -7.52 14.55
CA LEU A 100 7.32 -6.57 14.34
C LEU A 100 7.42 -5.52 15.44
N ALA A 101 6.28 -4.95 15.87
CA ALA A 101 6.28 -3.96 16.94
C ALA A 101 6.91 -4.52 18.22
N LYS A 102 6.56 -5.76 18.60
CA LYS A 102 7.21 -6.48 19.71
C LYS A 102 8.71 -6.68 19.49
N PHE A 103 9.11 -7.14 18.30
CA PHE A 103 10.52 -7.35 17.96
C PHE A 103 11.34 -6.05 18.07
N LEU A 104 10.79 -4.91 17.63
CA LEU A 104 11.45 -3.60 17.72
C LEU A 104 11.49 -3.05 19.14
N GLU A 105 10.52 -3.41 19.99
CA GLU A 105 10.51 -3.07 21.42
C GLU A 105 11.54 -3.90 22.21
N GLY A 106 12.04 -5.00 21.64
CA GLY A 106 12.99 -5.90 22.28
C GLY A 106 12.36 -6.80 23.34
N LYS A 107 11.04 -6.98 23.31
CA LYS A 107 10.32 -7.94 24.16
C LYS A 107 10.34 -9.31 23.51
N ASP A 108 10.43 -10.35 24.34
CA ASP A 108 10.29 -11.72 23.87
C ASP A 108 8.84 -11.97 23.40
N PHE A 109 8.67 -12.96 22.52
CA PHE A 109 7.35 -13.24 21.94
C PHE A 109 6.31 -13.65 22.99
N ASP A 110 6.77 -14.20 24.11
CA ASP A 110 5.96 -14.79 25.19
C ASP A 110 5.68 -13.83 26.37
N ASP A 111 6.22 -12.60 26.34
CA ASP A 111 5.92 -11.51 27.30
C ASP A 111 4.79 -10.58 26.80
#